data_AF-A0A1N6RA79-F1
#
_entry.id   AF-A0A1N6RA79-F1
#
_cell.length_a   1.000
_cell.length_b   1.000
_cell.length_c   1.000
_cell.angle_alpha   90.00
_cell.angle_beta   90.00
_cell.angle_gamma   90.00
#
_symmetry.space_group_name_H-M   'P 1'
#
loop_
_entity.id
_entity.type
_entity.pdbx_description
1 polymer ?
#
loop_
_entity_poly.entity_id
_entity_poly.type
_entity_poly.pdbx_seq_one_letter_code
_entity_poly.pdbx_strand_id
1 'polypeptide(L)'
;MDALALTLGWLALLAAALWLASLYVLARTFPLDPCAAPRLTMRHQAALLAVAAWCLLPAPVSLGDTVLRPEAAVLVTVGTLATAWFGYRALCDALQRRPLLLAFVLYGLLGYAVWGYHQLFGASGAYLHSGALLVTLMASNLHGASRATQPCAARATLRRRHNRYLTLPLLFTLLCAHAPDLMANPYAWQLLLLIGGLLVLIWYGLEQALTPKWALSSALGVLALYVAMPDGLQREARARPAAPSFAAAFKHAIPTPEPLDTHREFALVQRIIQDRCLECHSRTPSNPVFQATPLVPTFDTPEQILTWKRAIHEQAVASQNMPLANLTQMSQAERDLLGLWIEKGGRIE
;
A
#
# COMPACT_ATOMS: atom_id res chain seq x y z
N MET A 1 29.23 -14.88 0.20
CA MET A 1 27.77 -14.71 0.10
C MET A 1 27.20 -14.98 1.47
N ASP A 2 26.72 -13.93 2.14
CA ASP A 2 26.30 -14.00 3.54
C ASP A 2 25.05 -14.85 3.67
N ALA A 3 24.98 -15.67 4.73
CA ALA A 3 23.82 -16.52 5.01
C ALA A 3 22.51 -15.73 5.00
N LEU A 4 22.55 -14.46 5.42
CA LEU A 4 21.44 -13.52 5.39
C LEU A 4 20.93 -13.25 3.96
N ALA A 5 21.83 -12.99 3.01
CA ALA A 5 21.48 -12.76 1.60
C ALA A 5 20.90 -14.03 0.96
N LEU A 6 21.42 -15.21 1.34
CA LEU A 6 20.86 -16.48 0.91
C LEU A 6 19.44 -16.69 1.46
N THR A 7 19.22 -16.42 2.75
CA THR A 7 17.90 -16.54 3.38
C THR A 7 16.89 -15.54 2.83
N LEU A 8 17.30 -14.30 2.55
CA LEU A 8 16.45 -13.29 1.92
C LEU A 8 16.11 -13.68 0.47
N GLY A 9 17.05 -14.25 -0.27
CA GLY A 9 16.80 -14.81 -1.60
C GLY A 9 15.80 -15.96 -1.58
N TRP A 10 15.92 -16.89 -0.62
CA TRP A 10 14.96 -17.98 -0.44
C TRP A 10 13.59 -17.50 0.01
N LEU A 11 13.51 -16.48 0.88
CA LEU A 11 12.25 -15.86 1.29
C LEU A 11 11.57 -15.13 0.13
N ALA A 12 12.33 -14.44 -0.74
CA ALA A 12 11.81 -13.81 -1.94
C ALA A 12 11.29 -14.84 -2.96
N LEU A 13 12.00 -15.95 -3.15
CA LEU A 13 11.55 -17.07 -3.99
C LEU A 13 10.31 -17.76 -3.41
N LEU A 14 10.25 -17.95 -2.09
CA LEU A 14 9.07 -18.47 -1.40
C LEU A 14 7.88 -17.53 -1.56
N ALA A 15 8.09 -16.22 -1.40
CA ALA A 15 7.07 -15.21 -1.60
C ALA A 15 6.57 -15.21 -3.06
N ALA A 16 7.48 -15.27 -4.04
CA ALA A 16 7.12 -15.37 -5.46
C ALA A 16 6.38 -16.68 -5.78
N ALA A 17 6.78 -17.81 -5.18
CA ALA A 17 6.12 -19.10 -5.36
C ALA A 17 4.73 -19.12 -4.72
N LEU A 18 4.58 -18.56 -3.52
CA LEU A 18 3.29 -18.37 -2.85
C LEU A 18 2.39 -17.40 -3.63
N TRP A 19 2.98 -16.37 -4.25
CA TRP A 19 2.28 -15.42 -5.11
C TRP A 19 1.78 -16.10 -6.39
N LEU A 20 2.63 -16.85 -7.08
CA LEU A 20 2.25 -17.65 -8.26
C LEU A 20 1.24 -18.75 -7.92
N ALA A 21 1.36 -19.38 -6.75
CA ALA A 21 0.38 -20.33 -6.24
C ALA A 21 -0.96 -19.64 -5.95
N SER A 22 -0.94 -18.43 -5.39
CA SER A 22 -2.13 -17.62 -5.14
C SER A 22 -2.80 -17.20 -6.44
N LEU A 23 -2.02 -16.78 -7.46
CA LEU A 23 -2.50 -16.49 -8.81
C LEU A 23 -3.09 -17.71 -9.49
N TYR A 24 -2.43 -18.86 -9.38
CA TYR A 24 -2.89 -20.13 -9.91
C TYR A 24 -4.20 -20.59 -9.24
N VAL A 25 -4.29 -20.43 -7.92
CA VAL A 25 -5.51 -20.69 -7.14
C VAL A 25 -6.60 -19.71 -7.55
N LEU A 26 -6.32 -18.41 -7.63
CA LEU A 26 -7.25 -17.38 -8.15
C LEU A 26 -7.75 -17.78 -9.55
N ALA A 27 -6.87 -18.07 -10.50
CA ALA A 27 -7.23 -18.49 -11.85
C ALA A 27 -8.09 -19.77 -11.88
N ARG A 28 -7.86 -20.71 -10.97
CA ARG A 28 -8.61 -21.98 -10.83
C ARG A 28 -9.87 -21.88 -9.97
N THR A 29 -10.07 -20.79 -9.21
CA THR A 29 -11.26 -20.57 -8.36
C THR A 29 -12.47 -20.05 -9.14
N PHE A 30 -12.27 -19.37 -10.27
CA PHE A 30 -13.37 -18.77 -11.05
C PHE A 30 -14.43 -19.73 -11.64
N PRO A 31 -14.14 -21.01 -11.97
CA PRO A 31 -15.14 -21.94 -12.48
C PRO A 31 -15.85 -22.76 -11.39
N LEU A 32 -15.44 -22.72 -10.11
CA LEU A 32 -16.05 -23.59 -9.09
C LEU A 32 -17.46 -23.12 -8.75
N ASP A 33 -18.44 -24.01 -8.95
CA ASP A 33 -19.78 -23.80 -8.45
C ASP A 33 -19.80 -24.08 -6.95
N PRO A 34 -20.01 -23.08 -6.08
CA PRO A 34 -20.01 -23.32 -4.64
C PRO A 34 -21.18 -24.22 -4.21
N CYS A 35 -22.18 -24.40 -5.08
CA CYS A 35 -23.24 -25.39 -4.90
C CYS A 35 -22.76 -26.83 -5.20
N ALA A 36 -21.74 -27.02 -6.05
CA ALA A 36 -21.28 -28.32 -6.50
C ALA A 36 -20.15 -28.92 -5.63
N ALA A 37 -19.31 -28.10 -4.99
CA ALA A 37 -18.12 -28.58 -4.26
C ALA A 37 -17.80 -27.82 -2.95
N PRO A 38 -18.67 -27.89 -1.92
CA PRO A 38 -18.59 -27.04 -0.73
C PRO A 38 -17.31 -27.19 0.11
N ARG A 39 -16.75 -28.41 0.22
CA ARG A 39 -15.49 -28.66 0.96
C ARG A 39 -14.27 -28.03 0.26
N LEU A 40 -14.27 -28.06 -1.07
CA LEU A 40 -13.21 -27.47 -1.87
C LEU A 40 -13.27 -25.94 -1.73
N THR A 41 -14.46 -25.36 -1.83
CA THR A 41 -14.70 -23.92 -1.61
C THR A 41 -14.18 -23.44 -0.26
N MET A 42 -14.42 -24.19 0.82
CA MET A 42 -13.94 -23.84 2.17
C MET A 42 -12.41 -23.82 2.29
N ARG A 43 -11.72 -24.79 1.67
CA ARG A 43 -10.24 -24.82 1.61
C ARG A 43 -9.67 -23.61 0.85
N HIS A 44 -10.32 -23.21 -0.24
CA HIS A 44 -9.89 -22.06 -1.03
C HIS A 44 -10.12 -20.73 -0.30
N GLN A 45 -11.21 -20.62 0.46
CA GLN A 45 -11.45 -19.48 1.36
C GLN A 45 -10.36 -19.36 2.43
N ALA A 46 -9.98 -20.47 3.05
CA ALA A 46 -8.89 -20.48 4.03
C ALA A 46 -7.57 -20.02 3.41
N ALA A 47 -7.27 -20.43 2.17
CA ALA A 47 -6.07 -19.99 1.46
C ALA A 47 -6.10 -18.48 1.13
N LEU A 48 -7.21 -17.95 0.63
CA LEU A 48 -7.36 -16.51 0.37
C LEU A 48 -7.23 -15.68 1.65
N LEU A 49 -7.86 -16.12 2.75
CA LEU A 49 -7.73 -15.46 4.05
C LEU A 49 -6.31 -15.55 4.61
N ALA A 50 -5.59 -16.65 4.37
CA ALA A 50 -4.18 -16.77 4.73
C ALA A 50 -3.30 -15.79 3.94
N VAL A 51 -3.59 -15.57 2.65
CA VAL A 51 -2.92 -14.54 1.83
C VAL A 51 -3.25 -13.14 2.34
N ALA A 52 -4.51 -12.86 2.65
CA ALA A 52 -4.90 -11.57 3.26
C ALA A 52 -4.21 -11.33 4.60
N ALA A 53 -4.10 -12.37 5.44
CA ALA A 53 -3.37 -12.34 6.71
C ALA A 53 -1.87 -12.12 6.51
N TRP A 54 -1.28 -12.69 5.45
CA TRP A 54 0.12 -12.47 5.10
C TRP A 54 0.39 -11.05 4.60
N CYS A 55 -0.55 -10.44 3.89
CA CYS A 55 -0.45 -9.04 3.44
C CYS A 55 -0.59 -8.03 4.59
N LEU A 56 -1.08 -8.44 5.76
CA LEU A 56 -1.13 -7.62 6.97
C LEU A 56 0.25 -7.59 7.64
N LEU A 57 1.22 -6.88 7.05
CA LEU A 57 2.36 -6.43 7.84
C LEU A 57 1.90 -5.34 8.83
N PRO A 58 2.49 -5.25 10.03
CA PRO A 58 2.19 -4.20 10.97
C PRO A 58 2.68 -2.85 10.40
N ALA A 59 1.81 -2.17 9.65
CA ALA A 59 1.99 -0.78 9.31
C ALA A 59 1.54 0.07 10.52
N PRO A 60 2.36 1.03 10.99
CA PRO A 60 1.96 1.92 12.05
C PRO A 60 0.77 2.78 11.59
N VAL A 61 -0.23 2.95 12.46
CA VAL A 61 -1.31 3.91 12.22
C VAL A 61 -0.83 5.29 12.62
N SER A 62 -1.04 6.27 11.75
CA SER A 62 -0.81 7.68 11.99
C SER A 62 -2.14 8.43 11.93
N LEU A 63 -2.46 9.17 12.99
CA LEU A 63 -3.58 10.12 13.00
C LEU A 63 -2.99 11.52 13.19
N GLY A 64 -2.90 12.27 12.09
CA GLY A 64 -2.16 13.54 12.08
C GLY A 64 -0.68 13.28 12.37
N ASP A 65 -0.13 13.97 13.37
CA ASP A 65 1.27 13.82 13.80
C ASP A 65 1.47 12.72 14.86
N THR A 66 0.39 12.03 15.27
CA THR A 66 0.46 11.02 16.34
C THR A 66 0.54 9.61 15.77
N VAL A 67 1.61 8.89 16.11
CA VAL A 67 1.78 7.47 15.80
C VAL A 67 1.06 6.66 16.88
N LEU A 68 0.03 5.92 16.48
CA LEU A 68 -0.72 5.04 17.37
C LEU A 68 0.00 3.71 17.57
N ARG A 69 -0.34 3.03 18.68
CA ARG A 69 0.25 1.73 18.99
C ARG A 69 -0.09 0.68 17.91
N PRO A 70 0.79 -0.32 17.69
CA PRO A 70 0.57 -1.37 16.69
C PRO A 70 -0.74 -2.15 16.87
N GLU A 71 -1.24 -2.30 18.10
CA GLU A 71 -2.50 -3.00 18.35
C GLU A 71 -3.70 -2.25 17.77
N ALA A 72 -3.65 -0.91 17.74
CA ALA A 72 -4.68 -0.10 17.10
C ALA A 72 -4.70 -0.32 15.58
N ALA A 73 -3.54 -0.48 14.94
CA ALA A 73 -3.41 -0.81 13.53
C ALA A 73 -4.10 -2.14 13.19
N VAL A 74 -3.83 -3.17 14.00
CA VAL A 74 -4.45 -4.48 13.86
C VAL A 74 -5.96 -4.38 14.07
N LEU A 75 -6.41 -3.72 15.14
CA LEU A 75 -7.83 -3.62 15.47
C LEU A 75 -8.63 -2.86 14.41
N VAL A 76 -8.10 -1.73 13.93
CA VAL A 76 -8.74 -0.94 12.86
C VAL A 76 -8.82 -1.76 11.58
N THR A 77 -7.74 -2.44 11.20
CA THR A 77 -7.75 -3.22 9.97
C THR A 77 -8.70 -4.41 10.07
N VAL A 78 -8.59 -5.22 11.13
CA VAL A 78 -9.47 -6.38 11.36
C VAL A 78 -10.93 -5.94 11.47
N GLY A 79 -11.20 -4.85 12.19
CA GLY A 79 -12.54 -4.26 12.30
C GLY A 79 -13.09 -3.81 10.95
N THR A 80 -12.27 -3.19 10.10
CA THR A 80 -12.68 -2.77 8.75
C THR A 80 -12.95 -3.98 7.86
N LEU A 81 -12.10 -5.02 7.89
CA LEU A 81 -12.32 -6.27 7.14
C LEU A 81 -13.59 -6.99 7.59
N ALA A 82 -13.83 -7.10 8.89
CA ALA A 82 -15.04 -7.70 9.44
C ALA A 82 -16.29 -6.91 9.03
N THR A 83 -16.25 -5.58 9.16
CA THR A 83 -17.35 -4.68 8.76
C THR A 83 -17.63 -4.81 7.27
N ALA A 84 -16.59 -4.82 6.43
CA ALA A 84 -16.73 -5.02 5.00
C ALA A 84 -17.33 -6.39 4.66
N TRP A 85 -16.91 -7.46 5.34
CA TRP A 85 -17.47 -8.80 5.14
C TRP A 85 -18.96 -8.86 5.44
N PHE A 86 -19.40 -8.39 6.61
CA PHE A 86 -20.81 -8.43 7.00
C PHE A 86 -21.64 -7.42 6.19
N GLY A 87 -21.15 -6.20 6.02
CA GLY A 87 -21.80 -5.13 5.28
C GLY A 87 -22.00 -5.51 3.81
N TYR A 88 -20.98 -6.06 3.16
CA TYR A 88 -21.07 -6.53 1.77
C TYR A 88 -22.17 -7.57 1.58
N ARG A 89 -22.26 -8.55 2.50
CA ARG A 89 -23.31 -9.58 2.43
C ARG A 89 -24.70 -8.97 2.56
N ALA A 90 -24.90 -8.09 3.54
CA ALA A 90 -26.17 -7.40 3.75
C ALA A 90 -26.56 -6.55 2.52
N LEU A 91 -25.60 -5.82 1.94
CA LEU A 91 -25.78 -5.01 0.74
C LEU A 91 -26.15 -5.86 -0.47
N CYS A 92 -25.46 -6.96 -0.71
CA CYS A 92 -25.79 -7.87 -1.80
C CYS A 92 -27.19 -8.46 -1.66
N ASP A 93 -27.58 -8.88 -0.46
CA ASP A 93 -28.90 -9.45 -0.23
C ASP A 93 -30.01 -8.39 -0.36
N ALA A 94 -29.77 -7.15 0.08
CA ALA A 94 -30.70 -6.04 0.00
C ALA A 94 -30.86 -5.45 -1.42
N LEU A 95 -29.76 -5.34 -2.17
CA LEU A 95 -29.70 -4.62 -3.45
C LEU A 95 -29.52 -5.53 -4.67
N GLN A 96 -29.62 -6.86 -4.53
CA GLN A 96 -29.51 -7.81 -5.66
C GLN A 96 -30.44 -7.48 -6.85
N ARG A 97 -31.59 -6.84 -6.62
CA ARG A 97 -32.54 -6.44 -7.67
C ARG A 97 -32.19 -5.12 -8.37
N ARG A 98 -31.21 -4.37 -7.84
CA ARG A 98 -30.77 -3.06 -8.35
C ARG A 98 -29.25 -3.07 -8.55
N PRO A 99 -28.73 -3.81 -9.55
CA PRO A 99 -27.29 -4.06 -9.69
C PRO A 99 -26.45 -2.79 -9.89
N LEU A 100 -26.98 -1.77 -10.57
CA LEU A 100 -26.27 -0.49 -10.75
C LEU A 100 -26.13 0.27 -9.43
N LEU A 101 -27.19 0.31 -8.62
CA LEU A 101 -27.16 0.93 -7.29
C LEU A 101 -26.20 0.18 -6.36
N LEU A 102 -26.23 -1.16 -6.39
CA LEU A 102 -25.30 -1.99 -5.64
C LEU A 102 -23.85 -1.69 -6.03
N ALA A 103 -23.54 -1.63 -7.34
CA ALA A 103 -22.20 -1.31 -7.83
C ALA A 103 -21.73 0.08 -7.38
N PHE A 104 -22.59 1.10 -7.49
CA PHE A 104 -22.26 2.46 -7.06
C PHE A 104 -21.99 2.55 -5.56
N VAL A 105 -22.84 1.93 -4.73
CA VAL A 105 -22.67 1.90 -3.28
C VAL A 105 -21.39 1.15 -2.89
N LEU A 106 -21.12 -0.01 -3.48
CA LEU A 106 -19.91 -0.78 -3.19
C LEU A 106 -18.65 -0.04 -3.61
N TYR A 107 -18.66 0.62 -4.78
CA TYR A 107 -17.53 1.41 -5.24
C TYR A 107 -17.29 2.65 -4.37
N GLY A 108 -18.37 3.32 -3.91
CA GLY A 108 -18.27 4.42 -2.96
C GLY A 108 -17.73 4.00 -1.60
N LEU A 109 -18.18 2.86 -1.06
CA LEU A 109 -17.66 2.28 0.18
C LEU A 109 -16.20 1.85 0.05
N LEU A 110 -15.83 1.26 -1.08
CA LEU A 110 -14.43 0.95 -1.40
C LEU A 110 -13.60 2.25 -1.44
N GLY A 111 -14.10 3.29 -2.11
CA GLY A 111 -13.47 4.61 -2.16
C GLY A 111 -13.23 5.21 -0.77
N TYR A 112 -14.25 5.16 0.09
CA TYR A 112 -14.14 5.60 1.48
C TYR A 112 -13.12 4.79 2.27
N ALA A 113 -13.09 3.47 2.12
CA ALA A 113 -12.13 2.60 2.80
C ALA A 113 -10.70 2.85 2.32
N VAL A 114 -10.46 2.95 1.01
CA VAL A 114 -9.13 3.23 0.45
C VAL A 114 -8.63 4.61 0.88
N TRP A 115 -9.50 5.62 0.84
CA TRP A 115 -9.18 6.96 1.36
C TRP A 115 -8.85 6.90 2.85
N GLY A 116 -9.66 6.23 3.66
CA GLY A 116 -9.41 6.05 5.09
C GLY A 116 -8.07 5.35 5.37
N TYR A 117 -7.74 4.31 4.60
CA TYR A 117 -6.44 3.64 4.71
C TYR A 117 -5.28 4.55 4.33
N HIS A 118 -5.45 5.43 3.33
CA HIS A 118 -4.43 6.42 2.99
C HIS A 118 -4.21 7.43 4.10
N GLN A 119 -5.28 7.91 4.73
CA GLN A 119 -5.18 8.84 5.85
C GLN A 119 -4.52 8.21 7.08
N LEU A 120 -4.79 6.92 7.34
CA LEU A 120 -4.33 6.22 8.54
C LEU A 120 -2.96 5.56 8.39
N PHE A 121 -2.61 5.06 7.20
CA PHE A 121 -1.41 4.24 6.97
C PHE A 121 -0.50 4.80 5.86
N GLY A 122 -0.85 5.95 5.27
CA GLY A 122 -0.12 6.56 4.18
C GLY A 122 -0.31 5.87 2.83
N ALA A 123 0.49 6.29 1.84
CA ALA A 123 0.40 5.83 0.46
C ALA A 123 0.57 4.31 0.31
N SER A 124 1.62 3.75 0.91
CA SER A 124 1.90 2.31 0.89
C SER A 124 0.80 1.48 1.58
N GLY A 125 0.32 1.97 2.72
CA GLY A 125 -0.75 1.31 3.47
C GLY A 125 -2.07 1.28 2.70
N ALA A 126 -2.37 2.34 1.92
CA ALA A 126 -3.55 2.37 1.06
C ALA A 126 -3.61 1.17 0.11
N TYR A 127 -2.50 0.81 -0.56
CA TYR A 127 -2.46 -0.36 -1.45
C TYR A 127 -2.56 -1.69 -0.69
N LEU A 128 -1.80 -1.85 0.40
CA LEU A 128 -1.74 -3.10 1.16
C LEU A 128 -3.09 -3.44 1.83
N HIS A 129 -3.67 -2.49 2.56
CA HIS A 129 -4.94 -2.70 3.25
C HIS A 129 -6.11 -2.81 2.28
N SER A 130 -6.07 -2.11 1.14
CA SER A 130 -7.07 -2.28 0.08
C SER A 130 -6.97 -3.64 -0.60
N GLY A 131 -5.75 -4.17 -0.82
CA GLY A 131 -5.56 -5.54 -1.30
C GLY A 131 -6.20 -6.55 -0.36
N ALA A 132 -5.93 -6.43 0.95
CA ALA A 132 -6.55 -7.29 1.98
C ALA A 132 -8.08 -7.18 2.00
N LEU A 133 -8.62 -5.97 1.83
CA LEU A 133 -10.06 -5.72 1.72
C LEU A 133 -10.67 -6.41 0.50
N LEU A 134 -10.06 -6.27 -0.68
CA LEU A 134 -10.52 -6.91 -1.91
C LEU A 134 -10.52 -8.43 -1.80
N VAL A 135 -9.46 -9.03 -1.25
CA VAL A 135 -9.40 -10.47 -0.99
C VAL A 135 -10.52 -10.90 -0.02
N THR A 136 -10.76 -10.12 1.03
CA THR A 136 -11.81 -10.41 2.02
C THR A 136 -13.20 -10.38 1.39
N LEU A 137 -13.49 -9.39 0.54
CA LEU A 137 -14.73 -9.32 -0.22
C LEU A 137 -14.88 -10.53 -1.16
N MET A 138 -13.81 -10.90 -1.86
CA MET A 138 -13.82 -12.06 -2.76
C MET A 138 -14.00 -13.39 -2.02
N ALA A 139 -13.45 -13.53 -0.82
CA ALA A 139 -13.64 -14.69 0.04
C ALA A 139 -15.07 -14.78 0.60
N SER A 140 -15.68 -13.64 0.92
CA SER A 140 -17.06 -13.56 1.42
C SER A 140 -18.08 -14.07 0.38
N ASN A 141 -17.78 -13.88 -0.90
CA ASN A 141 -18.60 -14.32 -2.03
C ASN A 141 -18.79 -15.83 -2.12
N LEU A 142 -17.86 -16.59 -1.54
CA LEU A 142 -17.86 -18.04 -1.55
C LEU A 142 -18.70 -18.64 -0.38
N HIS A 143 -19.08 -17.84 0.62
CA HIS A 143 -19.73 -18.32 1.85
C HIS A 143 -21.28 -18.36 1.72
N GLY A 144 -21.89 -19.48 2.08
CA GLY A 144 -23.36 -19.62 2.16
C GLY A 144 -24.09 -19.93 0.85
N ALA A 145 -23.38 -20.35 -0.19
CA ALA A 145 -23.96 -20.84 -1.44
C ALA A 145 -24.26 -22.35 -1.44
N SER A 146 -24.40 -22.98 -0.26
CA SER A 146 -24.52 -24.43 -0.10
C SER A 146 -25.95 -24.97 0.02
N ARG A 147 -27.00 -24.18 -0.19
CA ARG A 147 -28.39 -24.66 -0.13
C ARG A 147 -29.07 -24.60 -1.49
N ALA A 148 -29.29 -25.77 -2.09
CA ALA A 148 -29.93 -26.02 -3.39
C ALA A 148 -31.39 -25.53 -3.45
N THR A 149 -31.58 -24.21 -3.43
CA THR A 149 -32.86 -23.53 -3.64
C THR A 149 -32.66 -22.54 -4.80
N GLN A 150 -33.69 -22.24 -5.59
CA GLN A 150 -33.61 -21.27 -6.70
C GLN A 150 -32.98 -19.91 -6.32
N PRO A 151 -33.19 -19.35 -5.10
CA PRO A 151 -32.48 -18.14 -4.64
C PRO A 151 -30.96 -18.28 -4.52
N CYS A 152 -30.44 -19.50 -4.38
CA CYS A 152 -29.02 -19.78 -4.26
C CYS A 152 -28.30 -19.63 -5.60
N ALA A 153 -28.91 -20.06 -6.71
CA ALA A 153 -28.32 -19.96 -8.04
C ALA A 153 -28.13 -18.49 -8.45
N ALA A 154 -29.13 -17.63 -8.25
CA ALA A 154 -29.03 -16.20 -8.55
C ALA A 154 -27.94 -15.50 -7.72
N ARG A 155 -27.86 -15.80 -6.41
CA ARG A 155 -26.78 -15.29 -5.55
C ARG A 155 -25.41 -15.79 -5.97
N ALA A 156 -25.28 -17.07 -6.28
CA ALA A 156 -24.01 -17.66 -6.73
C ALA A 156 -23.53 -17.03 -8.05
N THR A 157 -24.44 -16.71 -8.97
CA THR A 157 -24.12 -16.02 -10.23
C THR A 157 -23.67 -14.58 -9.99
N LEU A 158 -24.39 -13.81 -9.17
CA LEU A 158 -24.01 -12.43 -8.83
C LEU A 158 -22.62 -12.38 -8.17
N ARG A 159 -22.39 -13.26 -7.19
CA ARG A 159 -21.13 -13.30 -6.43
C ARG A 159 -19.95 -13.79 -7.27
N ARG A 160 -20.15 -14.73 -8.20
CA ARG A 160 -19.11 -15.12 -9.19
C ARG A 160 -18.75 -13.97 -10.12
N ARG A 161 -19.75 -13.20 -10.58
CA ARG A 161 -19.52 -12.01 -11.40
C ARG A 161 -18.69 -10.96 -10.65
N HIS A 162 -19.04 -10.69 -9.39
CA HIS A 162 -18.27 -9.76 -8.56
C HIS A 162 -16.82 -10.21 -8.37
N ASN A 163 -16.58 -11.48 -8.02
CA ASN A 163 -15.21 -11.99 -7.91
C ASN A 163 -14.42 -11.77 -9.19
N ARG A 164 -15.04 -12.03 -10.35
CA ARG A 164 -14.36 -11.90 -11.62
C ARG A 164 -13.94 -10.46 -11.92
N TYR A 165 -14.82 -9.49 -11.71
CA TYR A 165 -14.48 -8.07 -11.87
C TYR A 165 -13.45 -7.58 -10.85
N LEU A 166 -13.49 -8.06 -9.60
CA LEU A 166 -12.53 -7.65 -8.57
C LEU A 166 -11.13 -8.26 -8.74
N THR A 167 -10.97 -9.26 -9.62
CA THR A 167 -9.67 -9.89 -9.89
C THR A 167 -8.63 -8.89 -10.36
N LEU A 168 -8.91 -8.10 -11.41
CA LEU A 168 -7.90 -7.19 -11.95
C LEU A 168 -7.51 -6.08 -10.97
N PRO A 169 -8.44 -5.40 -10.25
CA PRO A 169 -8.07 -4.49 -9.18
C PRO A 169 -7.23 -5.15 -8.08
N LEU A 170 -7.56 -6.38 -7.69
CA LEU A 170 -6.77 -7.13 -6.71
C LEU A 170 -5.35 -7.39 -7.24
N LEU A 171 -5.20 -7.88 -8.47
CA LEU A 171 -3.91 -8.09 -9.10
C LEU A 171 -3.09 -6.81 -9.16
N PHE A 172 -3.74 -5.68 -9.45
CA PHE A 172 -3.10 -4.37 -9.45
C PHE A 172 -2.55 -4.02 -8.05
N THR A 173 -3.33 -4.19 -6.98
CA THR A 173 -2.82 -3.96 -5.60
C THR A 173 -1.63 -4.85 -5.26
N LEU A 174 -1.64 -6.12 -5.70
CA LEU A 174 -0.55 -7.06 -5.47
C LEU A 174 0.70 -6.71 -6.28
N LEU A 175 0.54 -6.25 -7.52
CA LEU A 175 1.66 -5.86 -8.39
C LEU A 175 2.30 -4.54 -7.93
N CYS A 176 1.50 -3.62 -7.37
CA CYS A 176 2.02 -2.38 -6.81
C CYS A 176 3.06 -2.61 -5.70
N ALA A 177 2.99 -3.74 -4.98
CA ALA A 177 4.01 -4.14 -4.00
C ALA A 177 5.43 -4.25 -4.59
N HIS A 178 5.54 -4.43 -5.91
CA HIS A 178 6.82 -4.50 -6.63
C HIS A 178 7.19 -3.20 -7.33
N ALA A 179 6.42 -2.12 -7.16
CA ALA A 179 6.64 -0.82 -7.77
C ALA A 179 6.73 0.27 -6.68
N PRO A 180 7.92 0.47 -6.07
CA PRO A 180 8.12 1.42 -4.97
C PRO A 180 7.61 2.83 -5.29
N ASP A 181 7.85 3.30 -6.52
CA ASP A 181 7.44 4.63 -6.98
C ASP A 181 5.92 4.82 -6.96
N LEU A 182 5.15 3.75 -7.22
CA LEU A 182 3.69 3.78 -7.13
C LEU A 182 3.23 3.76 -5.67
N MET A 183 3.91 3.00 -4.80
CA MET A 183 3.57 2.89 -3.38
C MET A 183 3.88 4.16 -2.59
N ALA A 184 4.92 4.90 -2.98
CA ALA A 184 5.29 6.18 -2.38
C ALA A 184 4.49 7.37 -2.95
N ASN A 185 3.65 7.15 -3.97
CA ASN A 185 2.95 8.24 -4.65
C ASN A 185 1.92 8.92 -3.74
N PRO A 186 1.91 10.26 -3.63
CA PRO A 186 0.93 10.98 -2.80
C PRO A 186 -0.52 10.77 -3.26
N TYR A 187 -0.73 10.42 -4.53
CA TYR A 187 -2.04 10.13 -5.12
C TYR A 187 -2.38 8.63 -5.12
N ALA A 188 -1.74 7.84 -4.25
CA ALA A 188 -1.90 6.38 -4.19
C ALA A 188 -3.36 5.91 -4.15
N TRP A 189 -4.19 6.55 -3.32
CA TRP A 189 -5.58 6.13 -3.18
C TRP A 189 -6.44 6.49 -4.40
N GLN A 190 -6.22 7.66 -5.01
CA GLN A 190 -6.91 8.05 -6.24
C GLN A 190 -6.50 7.16 -7.40
N LEU A 191 -5.19 6.91 -7.56
CA LEU A 191 -4.65 6.02 -8.58
C LEU A 191 -5.25 4.61 -8.45
N LEU A 192 -5.33 4.09 -7.23
CA LEU A 192 -5.95 2.79 -6.98
C LEU A 192 -7.42 2.77 -7.38
N LEU A 193 -8.20 3.79 -7.04
CA LEU A 193 -9.61 3.85 -7.43
C LEU A 193 -9.77 3.99 -8.94
N LEU A 194 -9.03 4.91 -9.56
CA LEU A 194 -9.12 5.18 -10.99
C LEU A 194 -8.67 3.99 -11.83
N ILE A 195 -7.49 3.45 -11.56
CA ILE A 195 -6.95 2.28 -12.29
C ILE A 195 -7.77 1.05 -11.96
N GLY A 196 -8.14 0.82 -10.71
CA GLY A 196 -9.01 -0.29 -10.32
C GLY A 196 -10.36 -0.23 -11.03
N GLY A 197 -11.02 0.93 -11.03
CA GLY A 197 -12.26 1.17 -11.77
C GLY A 197 -12.09 0.96 -13.28
N LEU A 198 -11.00 1.47 -13.86
CA LEU A 198 -10.65 1.25 -15.27
C LEU A 198 -10.52 -0.25 -15.58
N LEU A 199 -9.85 -1.01 -14.73
CA LEU A 199 -9.66 -2.44 -14.92
C LEU A 199 -10.98 -3.21 -14.83
N VAL A 200 -11.88 -2.83 -13.90
CA VAL A 200 -13.24 -3.38 -13.84
C VAL A 200 -13.99 -3.10 -15.13
N LEU A 201 -13.89 -1.86 -15.64
CA LEU A 201 -14.44 -1.52 -16.94
C LEU A 201 -13.79 -2.41 -17.99
N ILE A 202 -12.50 -2.29 -18.31
CA ILE A 202 -11.81 -3.10 -19.34
C ILE A 202 -12.29 -4.56 -19.35
N TRP A 203 -12.36 -5.22 -18.19
CA TRP A 203 -12.90 -6.57 -18.07
C TRP A 203 -14.37 -6.72 -18.49
N TYR A 204 -15.28 -5.85 -18.02
CA TYR A 204 -16.68 -5.80 -18.46
C TYR A 204 -16.82 -5.74 -19.98
N GLY A 205 -16.05 -4.89 -20.67
CA GLY A 205 -16.17 -4.81 -22.13
C GLY A 205 -15.62 -6.02 -22.86
N LEU A 206 -14.55 -6.65 -22.34
CA LEU A 206 -14.07 -7.93 -22.86
C LEU A 206 -15.16 -9.00 -22.77
N GLU A 207 -15.90 -9.07 -21.65
CA GLU A 207 -16.99 -10.03 -21.48
C GLU A 207 -18.19 -9.75 -22.39
N GLN A 208 -18.49 -8.48 -22.63
CA GLN A 208 -19.58 -8.05 -23.53
C GLN A 208 -19.16 -8.06 -25.00
N ALA A 209 -17.96 -8.57 -25.32
CA ALA A 209 -17.38 -8.55 -26.67
C ALA A 209 -17.42 -7.15 -27.32
N LEU A 210 -17.26 -6.10 -26.52
CA LEU A 210 -17.26 -4.73 -27.01
C LEU A 210 -15.99 -4.46 -27.81
N THR A 211 -16.12 -3.63 -28.85
CA THR A 211 -15.00 -3.27 -29.72
C THR A 211 -13.83 -2.67 -28.94
N PRO A 212 -12.58 -2.75 -29.43
CA PRO A 212 -11.41 -2.15 -28.77
C PRO A 212 -11.54 -0.64 -28.50
N LYS A 213 -12.42 0.05 -29.24
CA LYS A 213 -12.79 1.46 -28.97
C LYS A 213 -13.34 1.64 -27.55
N TRP A 214 -14.00 0.63 -26.98
CA TRP A 214 -14.58 0.69 -25.65
C TRP A 214 -13.53 0.72 -24.53
N ALA A 215 -12.46 -0.07 -24.67
CA ALA A 215 -11.33 -0.01 -23.75
C ALA A 215 -10.65 1.37 -23.82
N LEU A 216 -10.51 1.92 -25.03
CA LEU A 216 -9.98 3.26 -25.24
C LEU A 216 -10.89 4.35 -24.62
N SER A 217 -12.21 4.28 -24.83
CA SER A 217 -13.16 5.22 -24.21
C SER A 217 -13.17 5.13 -22.69
N SER A 218 -13.03 3.93 -22.13
CA SER A 218 -12.94 3.73 -20.67
C SER A 218 -11.65 4.35 -20.12
N ALA A 219 -10.51 4.12 -20.79
CA ALA A 219 -9.24 4.72 -20.42
C ALA A 219 -9.27 6.25 -20.51
N LEU A 220 -9.85 6.79 -21.58
CA LEU A 220 -10.04 8.24 -21.74
C LEU A 220 -11.00 8.83 -20.71
N GLY A 221 -12.06 8.10 -20.33
CA GLY A 221 -12.99 8.54 -19.29
C GLY A 221 -12.34 8.60 -17.90
N VAL A 222 -11.51 7.61 -17.57
CA VAL A 222 -10.75 7.60 -16.32
C VAL A 222 -9.66 8.67 -16.32
N LEU A 223 -8.98 8.89 -17.44
CA LEU A 223 -8.03 9.99 -17.60
C LEU A 223 -8.73 11.36 -17.48
N ALA A 224 -9.90 11.53 -18.08
CA ALA A 224 -10.69 12.75 -17.96
C ALA A 224 -11.16 12.98 -16.52
N LEU A 225 -11.57 11.93 -15.79
CA LEU A 225 -11.91 12.01 -14.37
C LEU A 225 -10.71 12.41 -13.52
N TYR A 226 -9.52 11.86 -13.79
CA TYR A 226 -8.27 12.23 -13.13
C TYR A 226 -7.92 13.71 -13.37
N VAL A 227 -8.01 14.17 -14.62
CA VAL A 227 -7.71 15.56 -15.01
C VAL A 227 -8.76 16.55 -14.49
N ALA A 228 -10.02 16.13 -14.39
CA ALA A 228 -11.12 16.95 -13.89
C ALA A 228 -11.22 16.99 -12.36
N MET A 229 -10.36 16.27 -11.63
CA MET A 229 -10.32 16.40 -10.17
C MET A 229 -9.87 17.83 -9.79
N PRO A 230 -10.60 18.52 -8.89
CA PRO A 230 -10.32 19.91 -8.58
C PRO A 230 -8.89 20.12 -8.05
N ASP A 231 -8.23 21.18 -8.53
CA ASP A 231 -6.87 21.61 -8.15
C ASP A 231 -6.64 21.76 -6.63
N GLY A 232 -7.70 21.79 -5.81
CA GLY A 232 -7.62 21.82 -4.35
C GLY A 232 -7.02 20.54 -3.75
N LEU A 233 -7.37 19.37 -4.30
CA LEU A 233 -6.80 18.07 -3.88
C LEU A 233 -5.36 17.86 -4.39
N GLN A 234 -5.00 18.50 -5.51
CA GLN A 234 -3.62 18.56 -6.00
C GLN A 234 -2.77 19.58 -5.23
N ARG A 235 -3.40 20.60 -4.64
CA ARG A 235 -2.74 21.63 -3.82
C ARG A 235 -2.47 21.20 -2.38
N GLU A 236 -3.32 20.38 -1.76
CA GLU A 236 -3.04 19.81 -0.42
C GLU A 236 -1.77 18.94 -0.39
N ALA A 237 -1.45 18.27 -1.51
CA ALA A 237 -0.18 17.55 -1.69
C ALA A 237 1.05 18.48 -1.79
N ARG A 238 0.87 19.76 -2.16
CA ARG A 238 1.93 20.79 -2.19
C ARG A 238 1.93 21.70 -0.97
N ALA A 239 0.82 21.73 -0.22
CA ALA A 239 0.56 22.68 0.84
C ALA A 239 0.13 21.97 2.12
N ARG A 240 0.97 21.05 2.63
CA ARG A 240 1.06 20.94 4.08
C ARG A 240 1.87 22.13 4.58
N PRO A 241 1.32 23.01 5.43
CA PRO A 241 2.16 23.92 6.18
C PRO A 241 3.11 23.04 7.00
N ALA A 242 4.41 23.20 6.76
CA ALA A 242 5.43 22.62 7.60
C ALA A 242 5.10 23.00 9.06
N ALA A 243 4.96 22.00 9.94
CA ALA A 243 5.29 22.21 11.34
C ALA A 243 6.65 22.92 11.40
N PRO A 244 6.89 23.86 12.33
CA PRO A 244 8.08 24.72 12.32
C PRO A 244 9.34 23.87 12.12
N SER A 245 9.81 23.84 10.88
CA SER A 245 10.93 23.05 10.44
C SER A 245 12.19 23.81 10.81
N PHE A 246 13.25 23.08 11.14
CA PHE A 246 14.59 23.61 11.27
C PHE A 246 14.98 24.48 10.05
N ALA A 247 14.35 24.31 8.88
CA ALA A 247 14.47 25.17 7.70
C ALA A 247 14.10 26.65 7.93
N ALA A 248 13.16 26.95 8.85
CA ALA A 248 12.82 28.33 9.22
C ALA A 248 13.92 28.98 10.08
N ALA A 249 14.62 28.18 10.89
CA ALA A 249 15.85 28.58 11.59
C ALA A 249 17.05 28.61 10.62
N PHE A 250 17.09 27.71 9.64
CA PHE A 250 18.16 27.59 8.63
C PHE A 250 18.18 28.78 7.66
N LYS A 251 17.02 29.36 7.30
CA LYS A 251 16.94 30.60 6.51
C LYS A 251 17.51 31.82 7.24
N HIS A 252 17.61 31.80 8.57
CA HIS A 252 18.20 32.88 9.38
C HIS A 252 19.65 32.59 9.81
N ALA A 253 20.19 31.39 9.53
CA ALA A 253 21.50 30.94 9.98
C ALA A 253 22.54 30.75 8.85
N ILE A 254 22.18 30.98 7.58
CA ILE A 254 23.14 31.00 6.47
C ILE A 254 23.46 32.45 6.08
N PRO A 255 24.55 33.04 6.58
CA PRO A 255 25.16 34.19 5.93
C PRO A 255 26.00 33.70 4.74
N THR A 256 25.48 33.85 3.51
CA THR A 256 26.24 33.87 2.23
C THR A 256 27.10 32.62 1.85
N PRO A 257 27.43 32.44 0.55
CA PRO A 257 27.95 31.18 0.02
C PRO A 257 29.47 31.06 0.22
N GLU A 258 29.88 30.49 1.35
CA GLU A 258 31.17 29.80 1.44
C GLU A 258 30.95 28.31 1.12
N PRO A 259 31.88 27.62 0.43
CA PRO A 259 31.82 26.18 0.31
C PRO A 259 31.82 25.58 1.72
N LEU A 260 30.78 24.84 2.10
CA LEU A 260 30.83 24.07 3.34
C LEU A 260 32.06 23.16 3.28
N ASP A 261 32.91 23.22 4.30
CA ASP A 261 33.93 22.21 4.49
C ASP A 261 33.25 20.82 4.66
N THR A 262 33.94 19.76 4.25
CA THR A 262 33.43 18.38 4.27
C THR A 262 32.89 17.98 5.64
N HIS A 263 33.54 18.45 6.71
CA HIS A 263 33.20 18.15 8.09
C HIS A 263 31.85 18.76 8.50
N ARG A 264 31.57 20.01 8.11
CA ARG A 264 30.27 20.66 8.34
C ARG A 264 29.16 20.02 7.52
N GLU A 265 29.43 19.61 6.28
CA GLU A 265 28.46 18.88 5.46
C GLU A 265 28.09 17.53 6.11
N PHE A 266 29.08 16.76 6.54
CA PHE A 266 28.82 15.49 7.22
C PHE A 266 28.11 15.67 8.58
N ALA A 267 28.44 16.70 9.36
CA ALA A 267 27.74 16.99 10.61
C ALA A 267 26.23 17.21 10.40
N LEU A 268 25.83 17.85 9.30
CA LEU A 268 24.42 18.02 8.93
C LEU A 268 23.76 16.68 8.55
N VAL A 269 24.45 15.87 7.75
CA VAL A 269 24.00 14.51 7.37
C VAL A 269 23.81 13.65 8.61
N GLN A 270 24.79 13.65 9.53
CA GLN A 270 24.74 12.87 10.75
C GLN A 270 23.55 13.28 11.62
N ARG A 271 23.28 14.59 11.74
CA ARG A 271 22.11 15.08 12.47
C ARG A 271 20.80 14.66 11.82
N ILE A 272 20.67 14.73 10.49
CA ILE A 272 19.50 14.21 9.79
C ILE A 272 19.30 12.72 10.09
N ILE A 273 20.37 11.92 10.07
CA ILE A 273 20.29 10.49 10.35
C ILE A 273 19.89 10.22 11.80
N GLN A 274 20.43 10.99 12.76
CA GLN A 274 20.03 10.95 14.18
C GLN A 274 18.55 11.23 14.35
N ASP A 275 18.05 12.30 13.73
CA ASP A 275 16.67 12.75 13.92
C ASP A 275 15.65 11.90 13.16
N ARG A 276 16.04 11.30 12.02
CA ARG A 276 15.10 10.64 11.09
C ARG A 276 15.18 9.12 11.09
N CYS A 277 16.32 8.54 11.45
CA CYS A 277 16.60 7.11 11.22
C CYS A 277 16.91 6.33 12.51
N LEU A 278 17.59 6.94 13.49
CA LEU A 278 18.11 6.21 14.66
C LEU A 278 17.02 5.63 15.58
N GLU A 279 15.80 6.15 15.54
CA GLU A 279 14.67 5.63 16.33
C GLU A 279 14.42 4.13 16.04
N CYS A 280 14.66 3.69 14.81
CA CYS A 280 14.45 2.32 14.33
C CYS A 280 15.76 1.62 13.89
N HIS A 281 16.72 2.37 13.35
CA HIS A 281 17.99 1.89 12.81
C HIS A 281 19.17 2.15 13.76
N SER A 282 19.00 1.78 15.02
CA SER A 282 20.03 1.80 16.06
C SER A 282 20.23 0.39 16.60
N ARG A 283 21.41 0.09 17.16
CA ARG A 283 21.62 -1.11 18.00
C ARG A 283 20.74 -1.13 19.24
N THR A 284 20.27 0.04 19.68
CA THR A 284 19.32 0.22 20.79
C THR A 284 18.17 1.11 20.32
N PRO A 285 17.25 0.60 19.47
CA PRO A 285 16.13 1.38 18.96
C PRO A 285 15.28 1.91 20.12
N SER A 286 14.90 3.18 20.06
CA SER A 286 13.95 3.75 21.01
C SER A 286 12.52 3.38 20.67
N ASN A 287 12.22 3.04 19.42
CA ASN A 287 10.89 2.61 19.00
C ASN A 287 10.52 1.23 19.60
N PRO A 288 9.42 1.11 20.37
CA PRO A 288 9.04 -0.13 21.05
C PRO A 288 8.85 -1.33 20.12
N VAL A 289 8.51 -1.09 18.85
CA VAL A 289 8.31 -2.16 17.84
C VAL A 289 9.62 -2.87 17.50
N PHE A 290 10.75 -2.16 17.58
CA PHE A 290 12.05 -2.67 17.14
C PHE A 290 13.03 -2.94 18.29
N GLN A 291 12.65 -2.67 19.53
CA GLN A 291 13.47 -2.95 20.72
C GLN A 291 13.84 -4.44 20.88
N ALA A 292 12.91 -5.35 20.56
CA ALA A 292 13.14 -6.78 20.67
C ALA A 292 13.99 -7.37 19.54
N THR A 293 14.05 -6.70 18.39
CA THR A 293 14.83 -7.14 17.22
C THR A 293 15.26 -5.91 16.41
N PRO A 294 16.45 -5.35 16.71
CA PRO A 294 16.96 -4.17 16.01
C PRO A 294 17.07 -4.39 14.51
N LEU A 295 16.70 -3.37 13.72
CA LEU A 295 16.82 -3.42 12.27
C LEU A 295 18.28 -3.29 11.84
N VAL A 296 18.63 -4.01 10.78
CA VAL A 296 19.86 -3.79 10.02
C VAL A 296 19.44 -3.17 8.69
N PRO A 297 20.07 -2.08 8.22
CA PRO A 297 21.28 -1.43 8.73
C PRO A 297 21.08 -0.64 10.03
N THR A 298 22.15 -0.46 10.81
CA THR A 298 22.22 0.48 11.96
C THR A 298 23.08 1.67 11.61
N PHE A 299 22.85 2.81 12.26
CA PHE A 299 23.51 4.09 11.96
C PHE A 299 24.11 4.79 13.20
N ASP A 300 24.44 4.02 14.23
CA ASP A 300 24.92 4.56 15.51
C ASP A 300 26.27 5.30 15.39
N THR A 301 27.08 4.96 14.38
CA THR A 301 28.40 5.58 14.17
C THR A 301 28.57 6.12 12.74
N PRO A 302 29.43 7.14 12.54
CA PRO A 302 29.75 7.67 11.22
C PRO A 302 30.18 6.61 10.20
N GLU A 303 30.95 5.63 10.63
CA GLU A 303 31.46 4.55 9.77
C GLU A 303 30.32 3.64 9.32
N GLN A 304 29.31 3.42 10.17
CA GLN A 304 28.12 2.66 9.80
C GLN A 304 27.27 3.42 8.77
N ILE A 305 27.07 4.72 8.97
CA ILE A 305 26.41 5.60 7.99
C ILE A 305 27.11 5.52 6.64
N LEU A 306 28.45 5.61 6.64
CA LEU A 306 29.26 5.50 5.44
C LEU A 306 29.14 4.14 4.76
N THR A 307 29.18 3.07 5.53
CA THR A 307 29.05 1.68 5.04
C THR A 307 27.73 1.49 4.31
N TRP A 308 26.65 2.06 4.85
CA TRP A 308 25.30 1.88 4.34
C TRP A 308 24.81 3.02 3.44
N LYS A 309 25.68 3.95 3.03
CA LYS A 309 25.31 5.13 2.23
C LYS A 309 24.49 4.79 0.98
N ARG A 310 24.77 3.67 0.30
CA ARG A 310 23.99 3.23 -0.86
C ARG A 310 22.55 2.87 -0.47
N ALA A 311 22.37 2.14 0.63
CA ALA A 311 21.04 1.79 1.12
C ALA A 311 20.29 3.05 1.60
N ILE A 312 20.98 3.98 2.26
CA ILE A 312 20.42 5.30 2.64
C ILE A 312 19.94 6.04 1.39
N HIS A 313 20.75 6.09 0.33
CA HIS A 313 20.36 6.72 -0.93
C HIS A 313 19.12 6.05 -1.54
N GLU A 314 19.14 4.73 -1.72
CA GLU A 314 18.05 3.98 -2.34
C GLU A 314 16.74 4.13 -1.57
N GLN A 315 16.77 4.06 -0.24
CA GLN A 315 15.58 4.04 0.59
C GLN A 315 15.08 5.44 0.98
N ALA A 316 15.97 6.37 1.32
CA ALA A 316 15.60 7.69 1.81
C ALA A 316 15.66 8.79 0.74
N VAL A 317 16.46 8.65 -0.30
CA VAL A 317 16.58 9.69 -1.34
C VAL A 317 15.79 9.31 -2.59
N ALA A 318 16.12 8.17 -3.19
CA ALA A 318 15.56 7.76 -4.48
C ALA A 318 14.10 7.29 -4.38
N SER A 319 13.81 6.27 -3.56
CA SER A 319 12.45 5.72 -3.42
C SER A 319 11.57 6.47 -2.41
N GLN A 320 12.19 7.24 -1.52
CA GLN A 320 11.53 7.94 -0.41
C GLN A 320 10.72 7.01 0.52
N ASN A 321 10.98 5.71 0.48
CA ASN A 321 10.33 4.71 1.33
C ASN A 321 10.67 4.85 2.81
N MET A 322 11.88 5.35 3.09
CA MET A 322 12.34 5.65 4.43
C MET A 322 12.39 7.17 4.65
N PRO A 323 11.98 7.68 5.82
CA PRO A 323 11.38 6.96 6.94
C PRO A 323 10.01 6.36 6.55
N LEU A 324 9.66 5.17 7.07
CA LEU A 324 8.40 4.48 6.73
C LEU A 324 7.22 5.45 6.88
N ALA A 325 6.37 5.57 5.86
CA ALA A 325 5.23 6.51 5.83
C ALA A 325 5.59 7.96 6.23
N ASN A 326 6.86 8.34 6.07
CA ASN A 326 7.43 9.59 6.57
C ASN A 326 7.13 9.91 8.05
N LEU A 327 7.12 8.89 8.91
CA LEU A 327 6.77 9.02 10.35
C LEU A 327 7.59 10.11 11.07
N THR A 328 8.89 10.20 10.77
CA THR A 328 9.78 11.21 11.37
C THR A 328 9.74 12.55 10.64
N GLN A 329 8.80 12.76 9.70
CA GLN A 329 8.58 14.02 8.98
C GLN A 329 9.83 14.56 8.27
N MET A 330 10.57 13.68 7.61
CA MET A 330 11.75 14.06 6.83
C MET A 330 11.32 14.90 5.60
N SER A 331 11.90 16.09 5.48
CA SER A 331 11.63 17.05 4.43
C SER A 331 12.40 16.76 3.14
N GLN A 332 11.95 17.32 2.02
CA GLN A 332 12.65 17.17 0.74
C GLN A 332 14.06 17.78 0.79
N ALA A 333 14.24 18.92 1.45
CA ALA A 333 15.54 19.58 1.58
C ALA A 333 16.57 18.70 2.34
N GLU A 334 16.13 17.95 3.35
CA GLU A 334 16.99 16.99 4.06
C GLU A 334 17.36 15.80 3.16
N ARG A 335 16.43 15.31 2.33
CA ARG A 335 16.69 14.24 1.36
C ARG A 335 17.68 14.70 0.29
N ASP A 336 17.52 15.92 -0.21
CA ASP A 336 18.42 16.50 -1.21
C ASP A 336 19.84 16.67 -0.64
N LEU A 337 19.95 17.09 0.62
CA LEU A 337 21.25 17.19 1.31
C LEU A 337 21.92 15.82 1.47
N LEU A 338 21.17 14.79 1.88
CA LEU A 338 21.68 13.42 1.93
C LEU A 338 22.14 12.94 0.54
N GLY A 339 21.33 13.20 -0.49
CA GLY A 339 21.66 12.84 -1.88
C GLY A 339 22.97 13.48 -2.34
N LEU A 340 23.09 14.80 -2.16
CA LEU A 340 24.28 15.57 -2.52
C LEU A 340 25.55 15.04 -1.83
N TRP A 341 25.48 14.76 -0.53
CA TRP A 341 26.60 14.20 0.22
C TRP A 341 27.02 12.83 -0.32
N ILE A 342 26.07 11.95 -0.65
CA ILE A 342 26.33 10.62 -1.17
C ILE A 342 26.94 10.68 -2.58
N GLU A 343 26.43 11.55 -3.44
CA GLU A 343 26.95 11.79 -4.80
C GLU A 343 28.40 12.28 -4.79
N LYS A 344 28.77 13.11 -3.81
CA LYS A 344 30.16 13.55 -3.58
C LYS A 344 31.08 12.45 -3.03
N GLY A 345 30.57 11.23 -2.88
CA GLY A 345 31.30 10.06 -2.39
C GLY A 345 31.07 9.76 -0.92
N GLY A 346 30.27 10.56 -0.21
CA GLY A 346 29.94 10.40 1.21
C GLY A 346 31.17 10.51 2.10
N ARG A 347 31.83 11.66 2.16
CA ARG A 347 33.04 11.84 2.98
C ARG A 347 32.67 12.28 4.40
N ILE A 348 33.42 11.80 5.38
CA ILE A 348 33.27 12.18 6.79
C ILE A 348 34.23 13.34 7.13
N GLU A 349 35.37 13.41 6.43
CA GLU A 349 36.43 14.42 6.54
C GLU A 349 36.93 14.86 5.15
#